data_AF-A0A7X0S8X6-F1
#
_entry.id   AF-A0A7X0S8X6-F1
#
_cell.length_a   1.000
_cell.length_b   1.000
_cell.length_c   1.000
_cell.angle_alpha   90.00
_cell.angle_beta   90.00
_cell.angle_gamma   90.00
#
_symmetry.space_group_name_H-M   'P 1'
#
loop_
_entity.id
_entity.type
_entity.pdbx_description
1 polymer ?
#
loop_
_entity_poly.entity_id
_entity_poly.type
_entity_poly.pdbx_seq_one_letter_code
_entity_poly.pdbx_strand_id
1 'polypeptide(L)'
;MLKFLFVLFITIMIFIISYRVNKKNKPILKLPRTLSIISKITAILCLVLALTMIADIILPKDTFEVQVIKSGNSNTVDFGIYSEDLNEVAYNTLKDNEKVKIEVSKIYDEIKEISLIERNNEVLTFPTVDNYAFLFMIVLFLLPSYILIRNIFTKLTNDFVYYILSILSLVLGSVGIILIIKLFLVHVLHIVERV
;
A
#
# COMPACT_ATOMS: atom_id res chain seq x y z
N MET A 1 9.31 1.93 -4.24
CA MET A 1 8.05 2.72 -4.17
C MET A 1 7.97 3.91 -5.14
N LEU A 2 8.99 4.78 -5.22
CA LEU A 2 8.96 6.01 -6.05
C LEU A 2 8.69 5.78 -7.55
N LYS A 3 9.27 4.71 -8.13
CA LYS A 3 9.08 4.34 -9.55
C LYS A 3 7.62 3.96 -9.86
N PHE A 4 6.92 3.34 -8.92
CA PHE A 4 5.52 2.93 -9.10
C PHE A 4 4.57 4.12 -9.05
N LEU A 5 4.79 5.04 -8.09
CA LEU A 5 4.07 6.31 -8.00
C LEU A 5 4.28 7.20 -9.24
N PHE A 6 5.50 7.20 -9.79
CA PHE A 6 5.81 7.92 -11.02
C PHE A 6 5.10 7.34 -12.24
N VAL A 7 5.06 6.01 -12.38
CA VAL A 7 4.31 5.33 -13.44
C VAL A 7 2.80 5.57 -13.29
N LEU A 8 2.26 5.51 -12.07
CA LEU A 8 0.86 5.82 -11.79
C LEU A 8 0.52 7.27 -12.16
N PHE A 9 1.38 8.22 -11.79
CA PHE A 9 1.23 9.64 -12.12
C PHE A 9 1.26 9.89 -13.63
N ILE A 10 2.21 9.28 -14.35
CA ILE A 10 2.29 9.38 -15.81
C ILE A 10 1.04 8.78 -16.46
N THR A 11 0.55 7.65 -15.96
CA THR A 11 -0.65 6.99 -16.48
C THR A 11 -1.88 7.88 -16.29
N ILE A 12 -2.02 8.52 -15.12
CA ILE A 12 -3.08 9.50 -14.83
C ILE A 12 -2.95 10.74 -15.74
N MET A 13 -1.74 11.27 -15.94
CA MET A 13 -1.48 12.42 -16.80
C MET A 13 -1.81 12.15 -18.28
N ILE A 14 -1.33 11.04 -18.82
CA ILE A 14 -1.64 10.61 -20.21
C ILE A 14 -3.15 10.43 -20.38
N PHE A 15 -3.83 9.91 -19.37
CA PHE A 15 -5.28 9.74 -19.37
C PHE A 15 -6.03 11.08 -19.37
N ILE A 16 -5.60 12.06 -18.55
CA ILE A 16 -6.17 13.41 -18.51
C ILE A 16 -5.95 14.17 -19.83
N ILE A 17 -4.76 14.03 -20.43
CA ILE A 17 -4.42 14.65 -21.72
C ILE A 17 -5.28 14.03 -22.83
N SER A 18 -5.36 12.70 -22.89
CA SER A 18 -6.20 11.97 -23.84
C SER A 18 -7.68 12.36 -23.70
N TYR A 19 -8.14 12.62 -22.47
CA TYR A 19 -9.47 13.13 -22.19
C TYR A 19 -9.71 14.58 -22.68
N ARG A 20 -8.76 15.50 -22.46
CA ARG A 20 -8.87 16.88 -22.99
C ARG A 20 -8.97 16.90 -24.51
N VAL A 21 -8.22 16.02 -25.18
CA VAL A 21 -8.25 15.86 -26.64
C VAL A 21 -9.59 15.25 -27.08
N ASN A 22 -10.10 14.25 -26.36
CA ASN A 22 -11.36 13.59 -26.71
C ASN A 22 -12.60 14.44 -26.42
N LYS A 23 -12.59 15.41 -25.50
CA LYS A 23 -13.75 16.29 -25.21
C LYS A 23 -14.27 17.08 -26.43
N LYS A 24 -13.47 17.22 -27.49
CA LYS A 24 -13.89 17.84 -28.76
C LYS A 24 -14.79 16.93 -29.61
N ASN A 25 -14.79 15.62 -29.38
CA ASN A 25 -15.67 14.65 -30.03
C ASN A 25 -16.51 13.97 -28.94
N LYS A 26 -17.83 13.89 -29.06
CA LYS A 26 -18.66 13.21 -28.05
C LYS A 26 -18.87 11.73 -28.43
N PRO A 27 -18.02 10.77 -28.04
CA PRO A 27 -18.47 9.42 -27.83
C PRO A 27 -18.93 9.30 -26.37
N ILE A 28 -20.16 8.85 -26.16
CA ILE A 28 -20.66 8.43 -24.86
C ILE A 28 -19.85 7.18 -24.46
N LEU A 29 -18.79 7.35 -23.66
CA LEU A 29 -17.99 6.24 -23.14
C LEU A 29 -18.86 5.40 -22.20
N LYS A 30 -19.42 4.31 -22.72
CA LYS A 30 -20.09 3.27 -21.93
C LYS A 30 -19.16 2.08 -21.77
N LEU A 31 -18.95 1.63 -20.54
CA LEU A 31 -18.23 0.40 -20.26
C LEU A 31 -19.07 -0.80 -20.77
N PRO A 32 -18.47 -1.78 -21.48
CA PRO A 32 -19.15 -3.03 -21.82
C PRO A 32 -19.72 -3.71 -20.56
N ARG A 33 -20.87 -4.40 -20.67
CA ARG A 33 -21.56 -5.01 -19.52
C ARG A 33 -20.65 -5.94 -18.70
N THR A 34 -19.79 -6.71 -19.37
CA THR A 34 -18.80 -7.60 -18.72
C THR A 34 -17.79 -6.81 -17.88
N LEU A 35 -17.18 -5.78 -18.45
CA LEU A 35 -16.27 -4.88 -17.74
C LEU A 35 -16.95 -4.15 -16.57
N SER A 36 -18.25 -3.85 -16.66
CA SER A 36 -19.01 -3.24 -15.57
C SER A 36 -19.25 -4.19 -14.39
N ILE A 37 -19.39 -5.50 -14.65
CA ILE A 37 -19.48 -6.50 -13.58
C ILE A 37 -18.11 -6.69 -12.93
N ILE A 38 -17.05 -6.81 -13.73
CA ILE A 38 -15.69 -6.96 -13.24
C ILE A 38 -15.29 -5.75 -12.38
N SER A 39 -15.62 -4.52 -12.80
CA SER A 39 -15.31 -3.32 -12.02
C SER A 39 -16.00 -3.28 -10.64
N LYS A 40 -17.21 -3.84 -10.54
CA LYS A 40 -17.92 -3.98 -9.25
C LYS A 40 -17.21 -4.98 -8.33
N ILE A 41 -16.80 -6.12 -8.88
CA ILE A 41 -16.07 -7.16 -8.14
C ILE A 41 -14.72 -6.60 -7.66
N THR A 42 -13.97 -5.91 -8.52
CA THR A 42 -12.71 -5.28 -8.13
C THR A 42 -12.90 -4.18 -7.10
N ALA A 43 -14.01 -3.44 -7.13
CA ALA A 43 -14.31 -2.45 -6.09
C ALA A 43 -14.55 -3.11 -4.73
N ILE A 44 -15.28 -4.23 -4.69
CA ILE A 44 -15.43 -5.01 -3.45
C ILE A 44 -14.06 -5.49 -2.95
N LEU A 45 -13.19 -5.95 -3.85
CA LEU A 45 -11.83 -6.35 -3.50
C LEU A 45 -11.03 -5.17 -2.90
N CYS A 46 -11.12 -3.99 -3.51
CA CYS A 46 -10.50 -2.78 -2.99
C CYS A 46 -11.02 -2.43 -1.58
N LEU A 47 -12.32 -2.61 -1.32
CA LEU A 47 -12.88 -2.42 0.01
C LEU A 47 -12.29 -3.40 1.03
N VAL A 48 -12.25 -4.70 0.69
CA VAL A 48 -11.68 -5.72 1.58
C VAL A 48 -10.23 -5.38 1.94
N LEU A 49 -9.43 -4.99 0.95
CA LEU A 49 -8.04 -4.57 1.17
C LEU A 49 -7.90 -3.33 2.04
N ALA A 50 -8.74 -2.33 1.84
CA ALA A 50 -8.74 -1.17 2.70
C ALA A 50 -9.09 -1.54 4.15
N LEU A 51 -10.06 -2.44 4.36
CA LEU A 51 -10.42 -2.92 5.69
C LEU A 51 -9.29 -3.73 6.33
N THR A 52 -8.56 -4.56 5.57
CA THR A 52 -7.39 -5.28 6.13
C THR A 52 -6.27 -4.32 6.52
N MET A 53 -6.02 -3.28 5.72
CA MET A 53 -5.04 -2.24 6.06
C MET A 53 -5.46 -1.43 7.30
N ILE A 54 -6.76 -1.13 7.44
CA ILE A 54 -7.28 -0.47 8.65
C ILE A 54 -7.16 -1.39 9.87
N ALA A 55 -7.46 -2.68 9.70
CA ALA A 55 -7.30 -3.66 10.77
C ALA A 55 -5.85 -3.73 11.25
N ASP A 56 -4.87 -3.66 10.33
CA ASP A 56 -3.45 -3.66 10.68
C ASP A 56 -3.04 -2.48 11.57
N ILE A 57 -3.65 -1.31 11.39
CA ILE A 57 -3.40 -0.14 12.23
C ILE A 57 -3.95 -0.34 13.65
N ILE A 58 -5.10 -1.01 13.76
CA ILE A 58 -5.85 -1.14 15.02
C ILE A 58 -5.36 -2.33 15.84
N LEU A 59 -4.90 -3.39 15.17
CA LEU A 59 -4.48 -4.61 15.85
C LEU A 59 -3.20 -4.39 16.66
N PRO A 60 -3.08 -5.07 17.82
CA PRO A 60 -1.84 -5.03 18.59
C PRO A 60 -0.73 -5.67 17.76
N LYS A 61 0.37 -4.92 17.60
CA LYS A 61 1.58 -5.37 16.92
C LYS A 61 2.36 -6.33 17.80
N ASP A 62 3.15 -7.20 17.20
CA ASP A 62 4.11 -8.01 17.93
C ASP A 62 5.36 -7.19 18.21
N THR A 63 6.00 -7.48 19.34
CA THR A 63 7.12 -6.69 19.82
C THR A 63 8.28 -7.61 20.13
N PHE A 64 9.44 -7.31 19.57
CA PHE A 64 10.64 -8.12 19.74
C PHE A 64 11.83 -7.25 20.13
N GLU A 65 12.66 -7.77 21.02
CA GLU A 65 13.99 -7.21 21.30
C GLU A 65 15.02 -7.96 20.45
N VAL A 66 15.74 -7.22 19.62
CA VAL A 66 16.67 -7.78 18.64
C VAL A 66 17.98 -7.00 18.63
N GLN A 67 19.05 -7.66 18.18
CA GLN A 67 20.32 -6.98 17.94
C GLN A 67 20.38 -6.50 16.50
N VAL A 68 20.87 -5.28 16.32
CA VAL A 68 21.15 -4.67 15.03
C VAL A 68 22.38 -5.35 14.41
N ILE A 69 22.25 -5.82 13.18
CA ILE A 69 23.40 -6.28 12.39
C ILE A 69 23.43 -5.47 11.10
N LYS A 70 24.48 -4.69 10.91
CA LYS A 70 24.64 -3.87 9.68
C LYS A 70 25.23 -4.69 8.55
N SER A 71 24.61 -4.63 7.37
CA SER A 71 25.18 -5.21 6.16
C SER A 71 26.26 -4.28 5.60
N GLY A 72 27.48 -4.81 5.38
CA GLY A 72 28.67 -4.00 5.07
C GLY A 72 28.65 -3.24 3.74
N ASN A 73 27.71 -3.53 2.83
CA ASN A 73 27.69 -2.99 1.45
C ASN A 73 26.41 -2.19 1.10
N SER A 74 25.46 -2.04 2.03
CA SER A 74 24.18 -1.35 1.79
C SER A 74 23.68 -0.69 3.07
N ASN A 75 22.66 0.17 2.96
CA ASN A 75 21.94 0.70 4.14
C ASN A 75 20.97 -0.34 4.74
N THR A 76 21.18 -1.62 4.44
CA THR A 76 20.37 -2.72 4.92
C THR A 76 20.79 -3.07 6.34
N VAL A 77 19.81 -3.22 7.22
CA VAL A 77 20.00 -3.63 8.60
C VAL A 77 19.16 -4.85 8.89
N ASP A 78 19.79 -5.84 9.49
CA ASP A 78 19.11 -7.04 9.96
C ASP A 78 18.71 -6.87 11.44
N PHE A 79 17.46 -7.21 11.72
CA PHE A 79 16.77 -7.15 13.00
C PHE A 79 16.28 -8.56 13.35
N GLY A 80 17.22 -9.45 13.70
CA GLY A 80 16.93 -10.86 13.93
C GLY A 80 16.58 -11.60 12.64
N ILE A 81 15.31 -11.94 12.45
CA ILE A 81 14.82 -12.59 11.21
C ILE A 81 14.32 -11.58 10.17
N TYR A 82 14.22 -10.31 10.53
CA TYR A 82 13.76 -9.23 9.66
C TYR A 82 14.95 -8.50 9.04
N SER A 83 14.84 -8.05 7.80
CA SER A 83 15.87 -7.25 7.12
C SER A 83 15.21 -6.05 6.47
N GLU A 84 15.75 -4.85 6.69
CA GLU A 84 15.12 -3.61 6.25
C GLU A 84 16.15 -2.64 5.66
N ASP A 85 15.83 -2.09 4.48
CA ASP A 85 16.62 -1.04 3.85
C ASP A 85 16.28 0.31 4.48
N LEU A 86 17.17 0.79 5.34
CA LEU A 86 16.98 2.06 6.02
C LEU A 86 17.44 3.23 5.16
N ASN A 87 16.89 4.41 5.44
CA ASN A 87 17.49 5.64 4.94
C ASN A 87 18.87 5.86 5.58
N GLU A 88 19.72 6.65 4.92
CA GLU A 88 21.10 6.87 5.37
C GLU A 88 21.18 7.45 6.80
N VAL A 89 20.22 8.31 7.18
CA VAL A 89 20.17 8.92 8.52
C VAL A 89 19.88 7.88 9.60
N ALA A 90 18.87 7.03 9.41
CA ALA A 90 18.51 5.98 10.36
C ALA A 90 19.61 4.91 10.44
N TYR A 91 20.16 4.52 9.28
CA TYR A 91 21.30 3.61 9.20
C TYR A 91 22.49 4.14 10.01
N ASN A 92 22.84 5.42 9.86
CA ASN A 92 23.95 6.04 10.60
C ASN A 92 23.63 6.27 12.09
N THR A 93 22.36 6.38 12.46
CA THR A 93 21.93 6.55 13.86
C THR A 93 22.07 5.26 14.67
N LEU A 94 21.81 4.11 14.04
CA LEU A 94 21.98 2.80 14.63
C LEU A 94 23.45 2.43 14.74
N LYS A 95 23.84 1.75 15.82
CA LYS A 95 25.16 1.14 15.98
C LYS A 95 25.07 -0.37 15.72
N ASP A 96 26.14 -0.93 15.17
CA ASP A 96 26.22 -2.37 15.00
C ASP A 96 26.22 -3.07 16.38
N ASN A 97 25.48 -4.16 16.51
CA ASN A 97 25.18 -4.90 17.75
C ASN A 97 24.42 -4.09 18.82
N GLU A 98 23.84 -2.93 18.49
CA GLU A 98 22.94 -2.19 19.40
C GLU A 98 21.64 -3.00 19.63
N LYS A 99 21.15 -3.04 20.87
CA LYS A 99 19.86 -3.65 21.17
C LYS A 99 18.74 -2.67 20.88
N VAL A 100 17.80 -3.09 20.04
CA VAL A 100 16.62 -2.31 19.68
C VAL A 100 15.36 -3.11 19.94
N LYS A 101 14.26 -2.38 20.11
CA LYS A 101 12.92 -2.93 20.20
C LYS A 101 12.23 -2.66 18.86
N ILE A 102 11.73 -3.69 18.20
CA ILE A 102 10.95 -3.55 16.96
C ILE A 102 9.49 -3.87 17.21
N GLU A 103 8.60 -3.12 16.57
CA GLU A 103 7.18 -3.47 16.47
C GLU A 103 6.87 -3.96 15.06
N VAL A 104 6.30 -5.16 14.94
CA VAL A 104 5.99 -5.82 13.67
C VAL A 104 4.49 -5.97 13.50
N SER A 105 4.02 -5.66 12.30
CA SER A 105 2.63 -5.88 11.88
C SER A 105 2.30 -7.36 11.82
N LYS A 106 1.17 -7.76 12.44
CA LYS A 106 0.67 -9.15 12.40
C LYS A 106 0.14 -9.58 11.04
N ILE A 107 -0.32 -8.63 10.23
CA ILE A 107 -0.98 -8.92 8.95
C ILE A 107 0.02 -8.87 7.81
N TYR A 108 0.97 -7.95 7.85
CA TYR A 108 1.92 -7.73 6.76
C TYR A 108 3.31 -8.28 7.06
N ASP A 109 3.60 -8.67 8.31
CA ASP A 109 4.92 -9.13 8.77
C ASP A 109 6.03 -8.12 8.45
N GLU A 110 5.69 -6.84 8.59
CA GLU A 110 6.55 -5.69 8.31
C GLU A 110 6.86 -4.93 9.60
N ILE A 111 8.11 -4.46 9.75
CA ILE A 111 8.49 -3.56 10.84
C ILE A 111 7.75 -2.24 10.67
N LYS A 112 7.06 -1.79 11.72
CA LYS A 112 6.33 -0.51 11.75
C LYS A 112 7.02 0.53 12.61
N GLU A 113 7.80 0.08 13.60
CA GLU A 113 8.51 0.96 14.51
C GLU A 113 9.80 0.30 15.00
N ILE A 114 10.84 1.13 15.17
CA ILE A 114 12.11 0.73 15.79
C ILE A 114 12.38 1.73 16.92
N SER A 115 12.44 1.24 18.15
CA SER A 115 12.74 2.02 19.35
C SER A 115 14.12 1.66 19.91
N LEU A 116 14.92 2.68 20.25
CA LEU A 116 16.27 2.54 20.78
C LEU A 116 16.23 2.34 22.30
N ILE A 117 16.46 1.10 22.75
CA ILE A 117 16.31 0.72 24.16
C ILE A 117 17.27 1.52 25.05
N GLU A 118 18.53 1.67 24.64
CA GLU A 118 19.57 2.36 25.40
C GLU A 118 19.41 3.89 25.41
N ARG A 119 18.49 4.44 24.60
CA ARG A 119 18.24 5.88 24.45
C ARG A 119 16.83 6.25 24.89
N ASN A 120 16.40 5.75 26.05
CA ASN A 120 15.06 6.02 26.61
C ASN A 120 13.89 5.64 25.69
N ASN A 121 14.02 4.56 24.91
CA ASN A 121 13.02 4.15 23.92
C ASN A 121 12.72 5.24 22.88
N GLU A 122 13.73 6.03 22.49
CA GLU A 122 13.61 6.97 21.39
C GLU A 122 13.21 6.22 20.12
N VAL A 123 12.08 6.63 19.53
CA VAL A 123 11.56 6.05 18.30
C VAL A 123 12.29 6.65 17.13
N LEU A 124 12.92 5.81 16.30
CA LEU A 124 13.46 6.27 15.02
C LEU A 124 12.30 6.83 14.20
N THR A 125 12.38 8.12 13.87
CA THR A 125 11.28 8.87 13.25
C THR A 125 11.10 8.56 11.76
N PHE A 126 11.98 7.79 11.14
CA PHE A 126 12.02 7.60 9.70
C PHE A 126 11.26 6.41 9.07
N PRO A 127 10.68 5.42 9.80
CA PRO A 127 9.66 4.55 9.23
C PRO A 127 8.32 5.31 8.99
N THR A 128 8.18 6.54 9.50
CA THR A 128 6.90 7.28 9.42
C THR A 128 6.54 7.80 8.03
N VAL A 129 7.48 7.88 7.08
CA VAL A 129 7.15 8.19 5.67
C VAL A 129 6.27 7.09 5.09
N ASP A 130 6.49 5.84 5.50
CA ASP A 130 5.67 4.71 5.08
C ASP A 130 4.29 4.73 5.76
N ASN A 131 4.15 5.28 6.97
CA ASN A 131 2.84 5.43 7.61
C ASN A 131 1.91 6.40 6.85
N TYR A 132 2.42 7.53 6.36
CA TYR A 132 1.63 8.45 5.54
C TYR A 132 1.28 7.85 4.17
N ALA A 133 2.22 7.12 3.55
CA ALA A 133 1.96 6.40 2.31
C ALA A 133 0.92 5.29 2.52
N PHE A 134 0.98 4.57 3.65
CA PHE A 134 0.05 3.52 4.03
C PHE A 134 -1.36 4.07 4.25
N LEU A 135 -1.50 5.18 4.98
CA LEU A 135 -2.78 5.89 5.15
C LEU A 135 -3.33 6.40 3.81
N PHE A 136 -2.48 6.97 2.95
CA PHE A 136 -2.90 7.39 1.61
C PHE A 136 -3.42 6.21 0.78
N MET A 137 -2.75 5.06 0.86
CA MET A 137 -3.18 3.84 0.16
C MET A 137 -4.54 3.35 0.65
N ILE A 138 -4.84 3.41 1.95
CA ILE A 138 -6.18 3.09 2.47
C ILE A 138 -7.24 3.97 1.80
N VAL A 139 -7.03 5.29 1.76
CA VAL A 139 -7.98 6.22 1.12
C VAL A 139 -8.13 5.91 -0.37
N LEU A 140 -7.03 5.61 -1.05
CA LEU A 140 -7.01 5.28 -2.48
C LEU A 140 -7.84 4.00 -2.77
N PHE A 141 -7.75 2.99 -1.92
CA PHE A 141 -8.53 1.74 -2.06
C PHE A 141 -10.00 1.90 -1.63
N LEU A 142 -10.33 2.80 -0.70
CA LEU A 142 -11.72 3.08 -0.31
C LEU A 142 -12.50 3.86 -1.38
N LEU A 143 -11.82 4.75 -2.11
CA LEU A 143 -12.46 5.70 -3.03
C LEU A 143 -13.35 5.02 -4.11
N PRO A 144 -12.89 3.99 -4.85
CA PRO A 144 -13.71 3.34 -5.86
C PRO A 144 -14.92 2.61 -5.25
N SER A 145 -14.72 1.97 -4.09
CA SER A 145 -15.73 1.21 -3.36
C SER A 145 -16.86 2.12 -2.85
N TYR A 146 -16.49 3.23 -2.21
CA TYR A 146 -17.44 4.23 -1.71
C TYR A 146 -18.33 4.77 -2.83
N ILE A 147 -17.75 5.09 -3.99
CA ILE A 147 -18.49 5.68 -5.10
C ILE A 147 -19.35 4.63 -5.80
N LEU A 148 -18.90 3.39 -5.90
CA LEU A 148 -19.71 2.29 -6.42
C LEU A 148 -20.96 2.05 -5.56
N ILE A 149 -20.80 2.00 -4.24
CA ILE A 149 -21.89 1.88 -3.27
C ILE A 149 -22.83 3.08 -3.42
N ARG A 150 -22.30 4.30 -3.40
CA ARG A 150 -23.10 5.52 -3.55
C ARG A 150 -23.90 5.53 -4.87
N ASN A 151 -23.30 5.11 -5.98
CA ASN A 151 -24.01 5.08 -7.28
C ASN A 151 -25.16 4.07 -7.31
N ILE A 152 -25.03 2.94 -6.60
CA ILE A 152 -26.12 1.95 -6.46
C ILE A 152 -27.32 2.59 -5.76
N PHE A 153 -27.08 3.36 -4.68
CA PHE A 153 -28.16 3.94 -3.87
C PHE A 153 -28.73 5.24 -4.41
N THR A 154 -27.90 6.12 -4.98
CA THR A 154 -28.31 7.50 -5.29
C THR A 154 -28.38 7.82 -6.78
N LYS A 155 -27.93 6.93 -7.69
CA LYS A 155 -27.88 7.14 -9.17
C LYS A 155 -27.36 8.51 -9.62
N LEU A 156 -26.55 9.17 -8.79
CA LEU A 156 -26.27 10.61 -8.87
C LEU A 156 -24.92 10.93 -9.54
N THR A 157 -24.13 9.91 -9.86
CA THR A 157 -22.79 10.09 -10.46
C THR A 157 -22.89 10.28 -11.96
N ASN A 158 -22.27 11.36 -12.44
CA ASN A 158 -22.04 11.62 -13.86
C ASN A 158 -21.41 10.40 -14.55
N ASP A 159 -21.94 9.99 -15.71
CA ASP A 159 -21.48 8.82 -16.48
C ASP A 159 -19.96 8.79 -16.69
N PHE A 160 -19.35 9.97 -16.87
CA PHE A 160 -17.90 10.09 -17.03
C PHE A 160 -17.12 9.79 -15.75
N VAL A 161 -17.60 10.29 -14.60
CA VAL A 161 -16.99 10.03 -13.29
C VAL A 161 -17.09 8.56 -12.96
N TYR A 162 -18.24 7.94 -13.24
CA TYR A 162 -18.42 6.50 -13.07
C TYR A 162 -17.49 5.67 -13.95
N TYR A 163 -17.28 6.08 -15.20
CA TYR A 163 -16.35 5.43 -16.13
C TYR A 163 -14.90 5.48 -15.63
N ILE A 164 -14.39 6.67 -15.25
CA ILE A 164 -13.02 6.82 -14.71
C ILE A 164 -12.81 5.93 -13.49
N LEU A 165 -13.75 5.98 -12.55
CA LEU A 165 -13.61 5.25 -11.29
C LEU A 165 -13.75 3.74 -11.48
N SER A 166 -14.49 3.30 -12.49
CA SER A 166 -14.53 1.89 -12.88
C SER A 166 -13.17 1.43 -13.39
N ILE A 167 -12.47 2.24 -14.19
CA ILE A 167 -11.10 1.93 -14.63
C ILE A 167 -10.13 1.96 -13.44
N LEU A 168 -10.23 2.98 -12.59
CA LEU A 168 -9.41 3.08 -11.38
C LEU A 168 -9.60 1.85 -10.48
N SER A 169 -10.85 1.39 -10.31
CA SER A 169 -11.15 0.17 -9.57
C SER A 169 -10.53 -1.07 -10.20
N LEU A 170 -10.54 -1.21 -11.52
CA LEU A 170 -9.91 -2.34 -12.20
C LEU A 170 -8.39 -2.34 -11.98
N VAL A 171 -7.75 -1.17 -12.12
CA VAL A 171 -6.30 -1.01 -11.90
C VAL A 171 -5.95 -1.32 -10.44
N LEU A 172 -6.62 -0.68 -9.48
CA LEU A 172 -6.38 -0.91 -8.06
C LEU A 172 -6.72 -2.34 -7.65
N GLY A 173 -7.79 -2.93 -8.20
CA GLY A 173 -8.15 -4.32 -7.97
C GLY A 173 -7.05 -5.28 -8.43
N SER A 174 -6.43 -5.03 -9.59
CA SER A 174 -5.30 -5.84 -10.06
C SER A 174 -4.08 -5.76 -9.14
N VAL A 175 -3.75 -4.56 -8.65
CA VAL A 175 -2.70 -4.36 -7.62
C VAL A 175 -3.09 -5.10 -6.34
N GLY A 176 -4.36 -5.06 -5.98
CA GLY A 176 -4.91 -5.75 -4.83
C GLY A 176 -4.75 -7.26 -4.88
N ILE A 177 -4.98 -7.88 -6.04
CA ILE A 177 -4.75 -9.31 -6.24
C ILE A 177 -3.27 -9.65 -5.98
N ILE A 178 -2.35 -8.83 -6.47
CA ILE A 178 -0.91 -9.03 -6.24
C ILE A 178 -0.58 -8.97 -4.74
N LEU A 179 -1.14 -7.99 -4.02
CA LEU A 179 -0.96 -7.88 -2.57
C LEU A 179 -1.51 -9.11 -1.82
N ILE A 180 -2.69 -9.60 -2.19
CA ILE A 180 -3.30 -10.79 -1.58
C ILE A 180 -2.43 -12.03 -1.83
N ILE A 181 -1.91 -12.19 -3.06
CA ILE A 181 -0.99 -13.29 -3.37
C ILE A 181 0.26 -13.18 -2.51
N LYS A 182 0.87 -11.99 -2.40
CA LYS A 182 2.05 -11.77 -1.54
C LYS A 182 1.75 -12.16 -0.09
N LEU A 183 0.64 -11.68 0.47
CA LEU A 183 0.20 -11.99 1.83
C LEU A 183 -0.01 -13.50 2.04
N PHE A 184 -0.68 -14.16 1.10
CA PHE A 184 -0.93 -15.59 1.13
C PHE A 184 0.38 -16.39 1.10
N LEU A 185 1.34 -16.01 0.25
CA LEU A 185 2.64 -16.67 0.18
C LEU A 185 3.43 -16.53 1.49
N VAL A 186 3.36 -15.35 2.14
CA VAL A 186 4.00 -15.10 3.45
C VAL A 186 3.35 -15.97 4.53
N HIS A 187 2.02 -15.98 4.63
CA HIS A 187 1.31 -16.61 5.77
C HIS A 187 1.07 -18.11 5.63
N VAL A 188 0.79 -18.61 4.41
CA VAL A 188 0.36 -20.00 4.22
C VAL A 188 1.52 -20.91 3.89
N LEU A 189 2.48 -20.39 3.15
CA LEU A 189 3.56 -21.21 2.66
C LEU A 189 4.86 -20.98 3.44
N HIS A 190 5.01 -19.88 4.17
CA HIS A 190 6.32 -19.39 4.62
C HIS A 190 7.36 -19.38 3.47
N ILE A 191 6.92 -19.47 2.20
CA ILE A 191 7.77 -19.66 1.02
C ILE A 191 8.35 -18.34 0.54
N VAL A 192 7.80 -17.20 0.97
CA VAL A 192 8.55 -15.93 0.91
C VAL A 192 9.53 -15.89 2.08
N GLU A 193 10.32 -16.96 2.22
CA GLU A 193 11.66 -16.76 2.70
C GLU A 193 12.39 -15.92 1.64
N ARG A 194 12.66 -14.66 2.01
CA ARG A 194 13.96 -14.02 1.78
C ARG A 194 14.31 -13.64 0.34
N VAL A 195 13.61 -12.63 -0.20
CA VAL A 195 14.18 -11.66 -1.16
C VAL A 195 13.80 -10.25 -0.74
#